data_AF-A0A7C4JJA0-F1
#
_entry.id   AF-A0A7C4JJA0-F1
#
_cell.length_a   1.000
_cell.length_b   1.000
_cell.length_c   1.000
_cell.angle_alpha   90.00
_cell.angle_beta   90.00
_cell.angle_gamma   90.00
#
_symmetry.space_group_name_H-M   'P 1'
#
loop_
_entity.id
_entity.type
_entity.pdbx_description
1 polymer ?
#
loop_
_entity_poly.entity_id
_entity_poly.type
_entity_poly.pdbx_seq_one_letter_code
_entity_poly.pdbx_strand_id
1 'polypeptide(L)'
;MGIRTMICLALTKNLSLANAEKVMTIAVQQAKLKKVLYINLVFLVNSTSDVFKYREIFTKYIDVGVRVYVEGSIEKFKRILSENCRELYISHSDEEMLKILRSLGGNLKILET
;
A
#
# COMPACT_ATOMS: atom_id res chain seq x y z
N MET A 1 -23.12 -8.95 -4.78
CA MET A 1 -22.12 -7.86 -4.75
C MET A 1 -20.77 -8.49 -4.43
N GLY A 2 -19.89 -8.58 -5.45
CA GLY A 2 -18.68 -9.40 -5.42
C GLY A 2 -17.65 -8.96 -4.39
N ILE A 3 -16.91 -9.95 -3.90
CA ILE A 3 -15.91 -9.90 -2.83
C ILE A 3 -14.96 -8.71 -3.04
N ARG A 4 -15.17 -7.62 -2.27
CA ARG A 4 -14.23 -6.51 -2.15
C ARG A 4 -13.04 -6.95 -1.28
N THR A 5 -12.21 -7.85 -1.78
CA THR A 5 -10.87 -8.03 -1.20
C THR A 5 -10.00 -6.97 -1.83
N MET A 6 -9.88 -5.83 -1.17
CA MET A 6 -9.00 -4.75 -1.62
C MET A 6 -7.66 -4.90 -0.90
N ILE A 7 -6.64 -5.25 -1.67
CA ILE A 7 -5.25 -5.33 -1.22
C ILE A 7 -4.68 -3.93 -1.25
N CYS A 8 -3.99 -3.55 -0.18
CA CYS A 8 -3.31 -2.27 -0.08
C CYS A 8 -1.83 -2.44 0.23
N LEU A 9 -1.06 -1.45 -0.22
CA LEU A 9 0.28 -1.20 0.24
C LEU A 9 0.33 0.15 0.91
N ALA A 10 1.01 0.21 2.05
CA ALA A 10 1.31 1.44 2.74
C ALA A 10 2.81 1.76 2.59
N LEU A 11 3.13 2.98 2.18
CA LEU A 11 4.49 3.44 1.93
C LEU A 11 4.74 4.82 2.55
N THR A 12 5.91 5.04 3.14
CA THR A 12 6.44 6.37 3.43
C THR A 12 7.47 6.82 2.38
N LYS A 13 7.82 8.11 2.39
CA LYS A 13 8.90 8.66 1.55
C LYS A 13 10.28 8.06 1.84
N ASN A 14 10.45 7.44 3.00
CA ASN A 14 11.72 6.93 3.49
C ASN A 14 12.03 5.51 2.96
N LEU A 15 11.04 4.82 2.40
CA LEU A 15 11.26 3.49 1.84
C LEU A 15 12.08 3.56 0.54
N SER A 16 13.12 2.72 0.44
CA SER A 16 13.91 2.60 -0.78
C SER A 16 13.07 2.07 -1.95
N LEU A 17 13.42 2.45 -3.19
CA LEU A 17 12.75 1.96 -4.40
C LEU A 17 12.75 0.43 -4.47
N ALA A 18 13.91 -0.19 -4.19
CA ALA A 18 14.07 -1.63 -4.21
C ALA A 18 13.16 -2.35 -3.21
N ASN A 19 12.95 -1.79 -2.02
CA ASN A 19 12.04 -2.38 -1.04
C ASN A 19 10.58 -2.16 -1.44
N ALA A 20 10.22 -0.98 -1.94
CA ALA A 20 8.89 -0.72 -2.49
C ALA A 20 8.55 -1.70 -3.63
N GLU A 21 9.50 -1.99 -4.52
CA GLU A 21 9.33 -2.96 -5.62
C GLU A 21 9.09 -4.38 -5.13
N LYS A 22 9.82 -4.81 -4.10
CA LYS A 22 9.63 -6.14 -3.50
C LYS A 22 8.23 -6.28 -2.93
N VAL A 23 7.78 -5.31 -2.12
CA VAL A 23 6.44 -5.35 -1.52
C VAL A 23 5.37 -5.31 -2.60
N MET A 24 5.54 -4.46 -3.62
CA MET A 24 4.61 -4.38 -4.75
C MET A 24 4.51 -5.69 -5.51
N THR A 25 5.64 -6.34 -5.78
CA THR A 25 5.66 -7.64 -6.47
C THR A 25 4.88 -8.70 -5.69
N ILE A 26 5.07 -8.77 -4.37
CA ILE A 26 4.34 -9.70 -3.50
C ILE A 26 2.85 -9.39 -3.54
N ALA A 27 2.46 -8.13 -3.36
CA ALA A 27 1.06 -7.72 -3.38
C ALA A 27 0.38 -8.02 -4.73
N VAL A 28 1.06 -7.79 -5.85
CA VAL A 28 0.58 -8.13 -7.19
C VAL A 28 0.39 -9.63 -7.36
N GLN A 29 1.33 -10.44 -6.91
CA GLN A 29 1.18 -11.90 -6.94
C GLN A 29 -0.05 -12.34 -6.12
N GLN A 30 -0.25 -11.75 -4.95
CA GLN A 30 -1.40 -12.03 -4.09
C GLN A 30 -2.71 -11.58 -4.70
N ALA A 31 -2.73 -10.42 -5.37
CA ALA A 31 -3.89 -9.96 -6.12
C ALA A 31 -4.27 -10.93 -7.24
N LYS A 32 -3.30 -11.43 -8.01
CA LYS A 32 -3.53 -12.43 -9.06
C LYS A 32 -4.13 -13.72 -8.50
N LEU A 33 -3.53 -14.27 -7.44
CA LEU A 33 -4.01 -15.48 -6.78
C LEU A 33 -5.45 -15.33 -6.28
N LYS A 34 -5.80 -14.16 -5.75
CA LYS A 34 -7.12 -13.86 -5.19
C LYS A 34 -8.10 -13.27 -6.22
N LYS A 35 -7.71 -13.16 -7.49
CA LYS A 35 -8.48 -12.55 -8.59
C LYS A 35 -8.96 -11.13 -8.27
N VAL A 36 -8.10 -10.35 -7.61
CA VAL A 36 -8.34 -8.94 -7.29
C VAL A 36 -7.87 -8.09 -8.47
N LEU A 37 -8.76 -7.24 -8.98
CA LEU A 37 -8.49 -6.40 -10.15
C LEU A 37 -7.65 -5.16 -9.84
N TYR A 38 -7.67 -4.68 -8.60
CA TYR A 38 -7.02 -3.43 -8.21
C TYR A 38 -6.25 -3.57 -6.90
N ILE A 39 -5.07 -2.97 -6.86
CA ILE A 39 -4.29 -2.73 -5.63
C ILE A 39 -4.30 -1.24 -5.34
N ASN A 40 -4.49 -0.88 -4.08
CA ASN A 40 -4.36 0.50 -3.64
C ASN A 40 -2.96 0.73 -3.06
N LEU A 41 -2.20 1.63 -3.66
CA LEU A 41 -0.92 2.10 -3.17
C LEU A 41 -1.15 3.40 -2.40
N VAL A 42 -0.98 3.37 -1.08
CA VAL A 42 -1.29 4.49 -0.19
C VAL A 42 -0.01 5.05 0.37
N PHE A 43 0.33 6.28 -0.01
CA PHE A 43 1.49 7.01 0.46
C PHE A 43 1.13 7.93 1.63
N LEU A 44 1.88 7.82 2.72
CA LEU A 44 1.90 8.83 3.77
C LEU A 44 3.06 9.80 3.50
N VAL A 45 2.79 10.87 2.77
CA VAL A 45 3.79 11.87 2.37
C VAL A 45 3.16 13.26 2.30
N ASN A 46 3.97 14.29 2.59
CA ASN A 46 3.50 15.68 2.59
C ASN A 46 3.44 16.29 1.17
N SER A 47 4.05 15.66 0.18
CA SER A 47 4.09 16.16 -1.20
C SER A 47 3.94 15.03 -2.22
N THR A 48 3.16 15.28 -3.26
CA THR A 48 3.05 14.39 -4.43
C THR A 48 4.37 14.26 -5.18
N SER A 49 5.27 15.24 -5.06
CA SER A 49 6.63 15.17 -5.63
C SER A 49 7.40 13.93 -5.16
N ASP A 50 7.20 13.55 -3.90
CA ASP A 50 7.91 12.44 -3.26
C ASP A 50 7.45 11.07 -3.80
N VAL A 51 6.30 11.04 -4.47
CA VAL A 51 5.70 9.83 -5.05
C VAL A 51 6.23 9.56 -6.46
N PHE A 52 6.63 10.58 -7.21
CA PHE A 52 7.04 10.42 -8.61
C PHE A 52 8.26 9.51 -8.78
N LYS A 53 9.15 9.43 -7.80
CA LYS A 53 10.29 8.50 -7.83
C LYS A 53 9.85 7.03 -7.89
N TYR A 54 8.62 6.71 -7.47
CA TYR A 54 8.04 5.36 -7.53
C TYR A 54 7.22 5.10 -8.80
N ARG A 55 7.22 6.01 -9.79
CA ARG A 55 6.37 5.91 -10.99
C ARG A 55 6.42 4.56 -11.66
N GLU A 56 7.64 4.07 -11.88
CA GLU A 56 7.88 2.82 -12.58
C GLU A 56 7.21 1.63 -11.87
N ILE A 57 7.17 1.63 -10.54
CA ILE A 57 6.58 0.57 -9.74
C ILE A 57 5.09 0.40 -10.02
N PHE A 58 4.34 1.50 -10.06
CA PHE A 58 2.89 1.44 -10.26
C PHE A 58 2.46 1.43 -11.73
N THR A 59 3.37 1.66 -12.67
CA THR A 59 3.10 1.51 -14.12
C THR A 59 3.56 0.17 -14.69
N LYS A 60 4.34 -0.62 -13.95
CA LYS A 60 4.94 -1.88 -14.43
C LYS A 60 3.92 -3.01 -14.66
N TYR A 61 2.78 -2.98 -13.99
CA TYR A 61 1.81 -4.08 -13.99
C TYR A 61 0.60 -3.72 -14.86
N ILE A 62 0.39 -4.51 -15.91
CA ILE A 62 -0.69 -4.28 -16.90
C ILE A 62 -1.95 -5.09 -16.61
N ASP A 63 -1.83 -6.15 -15.82
CA ASP A 63 -2.90 -7.12 -15.56
C ASP A 63 -3.58 -6.93 -14.20
N VAL A 64 -3.03 -6.06 -13.35
CA VAL A 64 -3.63 -5.62 -12.09
C VAL A 64 -3.57 -4.09 -12.06
N GLY A 65 -4.72 -3.44 -11.93
CA GLY A 65 -4.78 -1.98 -11.87
C GLY A 65 -4.18 -1.47 -10.56
N VAL A 66 -3.43 -0.38 -10.63
CA VAL A 66 -2.85 0.26 -9.44
C VAL A 66 -3.50 1.61 -9.21
N ARG A 67 -4.11 1.81 -8.03
CA ARG A 67 -4.69 3.08 -7.61
C ARG A 67 -3.77 3.74 -6.60
N VAL A 68 -3.32 4.96 -6.87
CA VAL A 68 -2.40 5.67 -6.00
C VAL A 68 -3.17 6.69 -5.16
N TYR A 69 -2.98 6.63 -3.85
CA TYR A 69 -3.47 7.62 -2.88
C TYR A 69 -2.26 8.29 -2.24
N VAL A 70 -2.33 9.61 -2.11
CA VAL A 70 -1.27 10.42 -1.50
C VAL A 70 -1.91 11.26 -0.42
N GLU A 71 -1.48 11.06 0.83
CA GLU A 71 -2.05 11.75 1.98
C GLU A 71 -0.93 12.15 2.95
N GLY A 72 -0.99 13.39 3.45
CA GLY A 72 -0.02 13.90 4.44
C GLY A 72 -0.55 13.81 5.87
N SER A 73 -1.86 13.71 6.05
CA SER A 73 -2.50 13.57 7.36
C SER A 73 -2.56 12.10 7.78
N ILE A 74 -1.96 11.78 8.93
CA ILE A 74 -2.02 10.45 9.53
C ILE A 74 -3.47 9.99 9.71
N GLU A 75 -4.37 10.84 10.18
CA GLU A 75 -5.78 10.47 10.42
C GLU A 75 -6.49 10.08 9.12
N LYS A 76 -6.36 10.89 8.06
CA LYS A 76 -6.95 10.59 6.75
C LYS A 76 -6.31 9.35 6.13
N PHE A 77 -5.01 9.18 6.27
CA PHE A 77 -4.28 8.00 5.80
C PHE A 77 -4.84 6.73 6.47
N LYS A 78 -4.98 6.74 7.79
CA LYS A 78 -5.57 5.64 8.55
C LYS A 78 -7.00 5.34 8.09
N ARG A 79 -7.80 6.37 7.82
CA ARG A 79 -9.17 6.21 7.29
C ARG A 79 -9.20 5.54 5.91
N ILE A 80 -8.31 5.97 4.99
CA ILE A 80 -8.19 5.34 3.68
C ILE A 80 -7.89 3.84 3.85
N LEU A 81 -6.95 3.50 4.74
CA LEU A 81 -6.60 2.12 5.02
C LEU A 81 -7.78 1.34 5.62
N SER A 82 -8.48 1.87 6.62
CA SER A 82 -9.59 1.16 7.25
C SER A 82 -10.80 0.95 6.35
N GLU A 83 -11.09 1.89 5.45
CA GLU A 83 -12.29 1.85 4.60
C GLU A 83 -12.05 1.10 3.28
N ASN A 84 -10.82 1.14 2.77
CA ASN A 84 -10.49 0.64 1.45
C ASN A 84 -9.55 -0.56 1.45
N CYS A 85 -9.08 -1.02 2.61
CA CYS A 85 -8.11 -2.11 2.70
C CYS A 85 -8.61 -3.23 3.60
N ARG A 86 -8.55 -4.46 3.08
CA ARG A 86 -8.81 -5.68 3.86
C ARG A 86 -7.51 -6.39 4.22
N GLU A 87 -6.53 -6.30 3.34
CA GLU A 87 -5.18 -6.82 3.53
C GLU A 87 -4.18 -5.70 3.25
N LEU A 88 -3.23 -5.54 4.15
CA LEU A 88 -2.25 -4.46 4.10
C LEU A 88 -0.83 -5.04 4.08
N TYR A 89 -0.09 -4.73 3.04
CA TYR A 89 1.31 -5.09 2.88
C TYR A 89 2.18 -3.88 3.20
N ILE A 90 3.21 -4.10 4.00
CA ILE A 90 4.17 -3.07 4.42
C ILE A 90 5.55 -3.70 4.37
N SER A 91 6.55 -2.90 4.00
CA SER A 91 7.93 -3.35 4.13
C SER A 91 8.37 -3.34 5.60
N HIS A 92 9.05 -4.39 6.06
CA HIS A 92 9.71 -4.39 7.36
C HIS A 92 10.70 -3.25 7.54
N SER A 93 11.28 -2.76 6.44
CA SER A 93 12.23 -1.65 6.48
C SER A 93 11.57 -0.27 6.64
N ASP A 94 10.24 -0.20 6.57
CA ASP A 94 9.48 1.05 6.80
C ASP A 94 9.08 1.17 8.28
N GLU A 95 10.09 1.36 9.15
CA GLU A 95 9.88 1.43 10.61
C GLU A 95 8.87 2.51 11.03
N GLU A 96 8.85 3.63 10.31
CA GLU A 96 7.90 4.71 10.52
C GLU A 96 6.47 4.23 10.27
N MET A 97 6.24 3.57 9.14
CA MET A 97 4.94 3.00 8.82
C MET A 97 4.51 1.95 9.85
N LEU A 98 5.41 1.07 10.26
CA LEU A 98 5.12 0.05 11.28
C LEU A 98 4.70 0.68 12.61
N LYS A 99 5.37 1.75 13.07
CA LYS A 99 4.98 2.48 14.29
C LYS A 99 3.58 3.09 14.16
N ILE A 100 3.28 3.70 13.02
CA ILE A 100 1.98 4.32 12.76
C ILE A 100 0.86 3.28 12.75
N LEU A 101 1.10 2.12 12.12
CA LEU A 101 0.09 1.09 11.94
C LEU A 101 -0.08 0.17 13.16
N ARG A 102 0.93 0.02 14.01
CA ARG A 102 0.76 -0.65 15.31
C ARG A 102 -0.24 0.07 16.24
N SER A 103 -0.45 1.37 16.03
CA SER A 103 -1.49 2.13 16.73
C SER A 103 -2.90 1.97 16.14
N LEU A 104 -3.03 1.34 14.97
CA LEU A 104 -4.31 0.96 14.35
C LEU A 104 -4.72 -0.41 14.91
N GLY A 105 -5.28 -0.42 16.12
CA GLY A 105 -5.91 -1.62 16.66
C GLY A 105 -7.20 -1.95 15.91
N GLY A 106 -7.16 -2.88 14.95
CA GLY A 106 -8.38 -3.49 14.41
C GLY A 106 -8.31 -4.02 12.97
N ASN A 107 -8.83 -5.25 12.77
CA ASN A 107 -9.29 -5.97 11.57
C ASN A 107 -8.47 -5.99 10.26
N LEU A 108 -7.45 -5.13 10.11
CA LEU A 108 -6.53 -5.14 8.99
C LEU A 108 -5.53 -6.28 9.19
N LYS A 109 -5.52 -7.22 8.26
CA LYS A 109 -4.48 -8.24 8.21
C LYS A 109 -3.20 -7.57 7.69
N ILE A 110 -2.30 -7.26 8.61
CA ILE A 110 -0.98 -6.72 8.30
C ILE A 110 -0.06 -7.90 7.93
N LEU A 111 0.51 -7.83 6.73
CA LEU A 111 1.50 -8.75 6.22
C LEU A 111 2.80 -7.99 6.02
N GLU A 112 3.73 -8.21 6.96
CA GLU A 112 5.05 -7.59 6.93
C GLU A 112 5.92 -8.41 5.95
N THR A 113 6.59 -7.74 5.01
CA THR A 113 7.45 -8.36 3.98
C THR A 113 8.88 -7.85 4.00
#